data_AF-A0A961QSZ2-F1
#
_entry.id   AF-A0A961QSZ2-F1
#
_cell.length_a   1.000
_cell.length_b   1.000
_cell.length_c   1.000
_cell.angle_alpha   90.00
_cell.angle_beta   90.00
_cell.angle_gamma   90.00
#
_symmetry.space_group_name_H-M   'P 1'
#
loop_
_entity.id
_entity.type
_entity.pdbx_description
1 polymer ?
#
loop_
_entity_poly.entity_id
_entity_poly.type
_entity_poly.pdbx_seq_one_letter_code
_entity_poly.pdbx_strand_id
1 'polypeptide(L)' 'GEKYKQWNAAFDAGYATARGKPVIVLHPPEHDHALKEVDAAASAVARTPEQVARALRYVTTARL' A
#
# COMPACT_ATOMS: atom_id res chain seq x y z
N GLY A 1 16.10 0.51 12.89
CA GLY A 1 15.85 1.92 12.53
C GLY A 1 14.68 2.01 11.58
N GLU A 2 13.88 3.08 11.63
CA GLU A 2 12.66 3.23 10.82
C GLU A 2 12.88 3.01 9.32
N LYS A 3 14.01 3.45 8.77
CA LYS A 3 14.39 3.22 7.35
C LYS A 3 14.44 1.75 6.94
N TYR A 4 14.86 0.84 7.84
CA TYR A 4 14.93 -0.59 7.55
C TYR A 4 13.56 -1.27 7.55
N LYS A 5 12.59 -0.73 8.31
CA LYS A 5 11.23 -1.28 8.34
C LYS A 5 10.47 -1.01 7.03
N GLN A 6 10.79 0.09 6.35
CA GLN A 6 10.20 0.45 5.06
C GLN A 6 10.64 -0.51 3.93
N TRP A 7 11.90 -0.96 3.96
CA TRP A 7 12.45 -1.88 2.97
C TRP A 7 11.81 -3.27 3.03
N ASN A 8 11.56 -3.80 4.22
CA ASN A 8 10.87 -5.08 4.37
C ASN A 8 9.43 -5.00 3.84
N ALA A 9 8.71 -3.91 4.17
CA ALA A 9 7.34 -3.72 3.71
C ALA A 9 7.25 -3.55 2.18
N ALA A 10 8.19 -2.83 1.56
CA ALA A 10 8.26 -2.68 0.10
C ALA A 10 8.54 -4.02 -0.60
N PHE A 11 9.43 -4.85 -0.04
CA PHE A 11 9.71 -6.19 -0.54
C PHE A 11 8.47 -7.10 -0.46
N ASP A 12 7.81 -7.14 0.70
CA ASP A 12 6.61 -7.94 0.92
C ASP A 12 5.46 -7.52 -0.02
N ALA A 13 5.30 -6.21 -0.23
CA ALA A 13 4.34 -5.66 -1.19
C ALA A 13 4.63 -6.14 -2.62
N GLY A 14 5.89 -6.04 -3.07
CA GLY A 14 6.30 -6.53 -4.39
C GLY A 14 6.07 -8.03 -4.57
N TYR A 15 6.36 -8.83 -3.54
CA TYR A 15 6.11 -10.28 -3.56
C TYR A 15 4.62 -10.62 -3.62
N ALA A 16 3.79 -9.88 -2.89
CA ALA A 16 2.33 -10.04 -2.92
C ALA A 16 1.76 -9.70 -4.31
N THR A 17 2.19 -8.58 -4.91
CA THR A 17 1.79 -8.21 -6.28
C THR A 17 2.23 -9.26 -7.30
N ALA A 18 3.46 -9.75 -7.22
CA ALA A 18 3.96 -10.82 -8.11
C ALA A 18 3.15 -12.12 -8.01
N ARG A 19 2.44 -12.33 -6.89
CA ARG A 19 1.53 -13.46 -6.64
C ARG A 19 0.07 -13.14 -6.98
N GLY A 20 -0.22 -12.00 -7.61
CA GLY A 20 -1.56 -11.58 -7.98
C GLY A 20 -2.45 -11.19 -6.80
N LYS A 21 -1.87 -10.89 -5.63
CA LYS A 21 -2.64 -10.42 -4.47
C LYS A 21 -2.85 -8.92 -4.58
N PRO A 22 -4.07 -8.41 -4.37
CA PRO A 22 -4.30 -6.97 -4.25
C PRO A 22 -3.60 -6.42 -3.01
N VAL A 23 -3.00 -5.23 -3.15
CA VAL A 23 -2.20 -4.60 -2.08
C VAL A 23 -2.68 -3.17 -1.86
N ILE A 24 -2.85 -2.81 -0.59
CA ILE A 24 -3.05 -1.42 -0.16
C ILE A 24 -1.80 -1.00 0.60
N VAL A 25 -1.13 0.06 0.14
CA VAL A 25 0.09 0.57 0.76
C VAL A 25 -0.26 1.79 1.62
N LEU A 26 0.17 1.81 2.88
CA LEU A 26 0.00 2.94 3.79
C LEU A 26 1.37 3.55 4.11
N HIS A 27 1.60 4.78 3.65
CA HIS A 27 2.80 5.55 3.99
C HIS A 27 2.54 7.05 3.87
N PRO A 28 3.30 7.89 4.59
CA PRO A 28 3.16 9.33 4.48
C PRO A 28 3.77 9.85 3.16
N PRO A 29 3.41 11.07 2.71
CA PRO A 29 3.79 11.60 1.39
C PRO A 29 5.30 11.70 1.15
N GLU A 30 6.10 11.79 2.20
CA GLU A 30 7.56 11.90 2.13
C GLU A 30 8.21 10.67 1.51
N HIS A 31 7.52 9.53 1.46
CA HIS A 31 8.02 8.30 0.85
C HIS A 31 7.58 8.09 -0.60
N ASP A 32 6.78 8.99 -1.20
CA ASP A 32 6.27 8.84 -2.58
C ASP A 32 7.41 8.61 -3.59
N HIS A 33 8.50 9.35 -3.47
CA HIS A 33 9.65 9.15 -4.37
C HIS A 33 10.36 7.81 -4.13
N ALA A 34 10.51 7.42 -2.86
CA ALA A 34 11.21 6.19 -2.48
C ALA A 34 10.40 4.93 -2.80
N LEU A 35 9.07 5.01 -2.79
CA LEU A 35 8.15 3.89 -2.97
C LEU A 35 7.40 3.91 -4.31
N LYS A 36 7.74 4.82 -5.24
CA LYS A 36 7.04 5.01 -6.52
C LYS A 36 6.75 3.72 -7.31
N GLU A 37 7.66 2.76 -7.32
CA GLU A 37 7.51 1.50 -8.05
C GLU A 37 6.53 0.56 -7.32
N VAL A 38 6.51 0.62 -5.98
CA VAL A 38 5.55 -0.12 -5.15
C VAL A 38 4.16 0.50 -5.29
N ASP A 39 4.08 1.83 -5.30
CA ASP A 39 2.83 2.58 -5.47
C ASP A 39 2.19 2.30 -6.84
N ALA A 40 3.00 2.25 -7.90
CA ALA A 40 2.54 1.91 -9.24
C ALA A 40 2.00 0.47 -9.33
N ALA A 41 2.52 -0.42 -8.48
CA ALA A 41 2.12 -1.83 -8.41
C ALA A 41 0.96 -2.09 -7.42
N ALA A 42 0.57 -1.10 -6.61
CA ALA A 42 -0.46 -1.24 -5.58
C ALA A 42 -1.87 -1.06 -6.16
N SER A 43 -2.86 -1.70 -5.51
CA SER A 43 -4.27 -1.49 -5.84
C SER A 43 -4.80 -0.15 -5.30
N ALA A 44 -4.23 0.33 -4.19
CA ALA A 44 -4.49 1.65 -3.65
C ALA A 44 -3.32 2.12 -2.77
N VAL A 45 -3.12 3.43 -2.72
CA VAL A 45 -2.16 4.09 -1.83
C VAL A 45 -2.93 4.94 -0.82
N ALA A 46 -2.63 4.78 0.45
CA ALA A 46 -3.24 5.46 1.58
C ALA A 46 -2.20 6.27 2.35
N ARG A 47 -2.65 7.39 2.92
CA ARG A 47 -1.92 8.29 3.83
C ARG A 47 -2.41 8.18 5.26
N THR A 48 -3.63 7.67 5.48
CA THR A 48 -4.19 7.46 6.83
C THR A 48 -4.86 6.09 6.97
N PRO A 49 -4.96 5.54 8.19
CA PRO A 49 -5.69 4.29 8.44
C PRO A 49 -7.16 4.35 8.00
N GLU A 50 -7.80 5.51 8.09
CA GLU A 50 -9.21 5.68 7.67
C GLU A 50 -9.36 5.48 6.16
N GLN A 51 -8.38 5.90 5.36
CA GLN A 51 -8.37 5.62 3.92
C GLN A 51 -8.27 4.12 3.64
N VAL A 52 -7.46 3.38 4.41
CA VAL A 52 -7.39 1.91 4.32
C VAL A 52 -8.75 1.29 4.65
N ALA A 53 -9.37 1.69 5.76
CA ALA A 53 -10.70 1.21 6.14
C ALA A 53 -11.77 1.52 5.08
N ARG A 54 -11.71 2.70 4.44
CA ARG A 54 -12.60 3.05 3.33
C ARG A 54 -12.38 2.17 2.10
N ALA A 55 -11.12 1.90 1.72
CA ALA A 55 -10.80 1.02 0.61
C ALA A 55 -11.31 -0.41 0.89
N LEU A 56 -11.11 -0.92 2.11
CA LEU A 56 -11.63 -2.22 2.54
C LEU A 56 -13.17 -2.27 2.50
N ARG A 57 -13.84 -1.22 3.00
CA ARG A 57 -15.30 -1.12 2.92
C ARG A 57 -15.78 -1.15 1.47
N TYR A 58 -15.12 -0.40 0.58
CA TYR A 58 -15.48 -0.36 -0.83
C TYR A 58 -15.37 -1.74 -1.48
N VAL A 59 -14.25 -2.46 -1.29
CA VAL A 59 -14.07 -3.77 -1.93
C VAL A 59 -14.96 -4.87 -1.35
N THR A 60 -15.36 -4.76 -0.07
CA THR A 60 -16.21 -5.76 0.59
C THR A 60 -17.71 -5.52 0.43
N THR A 61 -18.12 -4.26 0.19
CA THR A 61 -19.54 -3.87 0.15
C THR A 61 -19.99 -3.24 -1.16
N ALA A 62 -19.05 -2.95 -2.07
CA ALA A 62 -19.26 -2.18 -3.30
C ALA A 62 -19.87 -0.79 -3.08
N ARG A 63 -19.71 -0.19 -1.89
CA ARG A 63 -20.24 1.12 -1.52
C ARG A 63 -19.12 2.12 -1.20
N LEU A 64 -19.13 3.26 -1.90
CA LEU A 64 -18.19 4.37 -1.69
C LEU A 64 -18.47 5.17 -0.41
#